data_AF-M8BVJ9-F1
#
_entry.id   AF-M8BVJ9-F1
#
_cell.length_a   1.000
_cell.length_b   1.000
_cell.length_c   1.000
_cell.angle_alpha   90.00
_cell.angle_beta   90.00
_cell.angle_gamma   90.00
#
_symmetry.space_group_name_H-M   'P 1'
#
loop_
_entity.id
_entity.type
_entity.pdbx_description
1 polymer ?
#
loop_
_entity_poly.entity_id
_entity_poly.type
_entity_poly.pdbx_seq_one_letter_code
_entity_poly.pdbx_strand_id
1 'polypeptide(L)'
;MDVQGATGIALGWPVVPSSTSAHLQDQQLAVDQFQQKLLPAFVKVPVCTDGTILMSKKEDVFIPDDLLLKDLFDKLPNRSLFIWYPSSSLPSMSRAKLNNIHGSIGVQAISKAVGKNDSLTLENDSPTKAARCKVINVGMIKLVLAFLADPALDISAEERHKIVSCLLDVMVLETSEPITVGYNVKLSSGDVLDVKGTRKLRWGRESSKLYMQKSKRAPGYKEKLEFATKFADEISQGLLFEKAEHIPLLAEVVKICSFMDFYGTAVEHILKSKNLQLFPEDEEFLNTASLGRSRNPAVTFSGVALAHADTWSEVQVLKKHSFSGAILTLQIANSFSKQKQNLHSLKFSGITISTFHASDACHFEAQMPIVVYSLRKLI
;
A
#
# COMPACT_ATOMS: atom_id res chain seq x y z
N MET A 1 -84.00 -31.59 -12.54
CA MET A 1 -83.92 -30.29 -13.21
C MET A 1 -82.44 -29.99 -13.35
N ASP A 2 -81.77 -30.54 -14.37
CA ASP A 2 -81.69 -29.96 -15.72
C ASP A 2 -81.17 -28.50 -15.63
N VAL A 3 -80.07 -28.09 -16.27
CA VAL A 3 -79.46 -28.59 -17.51
C VAL A 3 -78.09 -27.90 -17.70
N GLN A 4 -77.12 -28.65 -18.28
CA GLN A 4 -76.00 -28.29 -19.19
C GLN A 4 -75.10 -27.07 -18.85
N GLY A 5 -73.78 -27.07 -19.07
CA GLY A 5 -72.90 -27.92 -19.84
C GLY A 5 -71.72 -27.05 -20.33
N ALA A 6 -70.48 -27.47 -20.10
CA ALA A 6 -69.33 -26.96 -20.84
C ALA A 6 -68.20 -28.01 -20.76
N THR A 7 -68.11 -28.79 -21.83
CA THR A 7 -67.04 -29.72 -22.16
C THR A 7 -65.70 -28.98 -22.27
N GLY A 8 -64.79 -29.23 -21.33
CA GLY A 8 -63.38 -28.89 -21.45
C GLY A 8 -62.63 -30.00 -22.18
N ILE A 9 -62.37 -29.81 -23.46
CA ILE A 9 -61.55 -30.70 -24.28
C ILE A 9 -60.08 -30.54 -23.84
N ALA A 10 -59.50 -31.60 -23.29
CA ALA A 10 -58.06 -31.69 -23.06
C ALA A 10 -57.35 -31.81 -24.42
N LEU A 11 -56.93 -30.68 -25.00
CA LEU A 11 -55.98 -30.66 -26.10
C LEU A 11 -54.59 -30.95 -25.51
N GLY A 12 -54.19 -32.22 -25.55
CA GLY A 12 -52.81 -32.62 -25.36
C GLY A 12 -51.94 -31.99 -26.44
N TRP A 13 -51.24 -30.91 -26.11
CA TRP A 13 -50.12 -30.46 -26.91
C TRP A 13 -48.99 -31.48 -26.74
N PRO A 14 -48.41 -32.01 -27.81
CA PRO A 14 -47.18 -32.77 -27.68
C PRO A 14 -46.14 -31.82 -27.10
N VAL A 15 -45.58 -32.18 -25.94
CA VAL A 15 -44.33 -31.61 -25.46
C VAL A 15 -43.28 -31.97 -26.52
N VAL A 16 -43.05 -31.06 -27.45
CA VAL A 16 -41.91 -31.12 -28.35
C VAL A 16 -40.69 -31.05 -27.43
N PRO A 17 -39.80 -32.07 -27.40
CA PRO A 17 -38.54 -31.94 -26.69
C PRO A 17 -37.86 -30.72 -27.27
N SER A 18 -37.51 -29.75 -26.43
CA SER A 18 -36.81 -28.55 -26.85
C SER A 18 -35.46 -28.96 -27.44
N SER A 19 -35.40 -29.13 -28.75
CA SER A 19 -34.20 -29.50 -29.52
C SER A 19 -33.03 -28.56 -29.21
N THR A 20 -33.34 -27.35 -28.75
CA THR A 20 -32.40 -26.34 -28.26
C THR A 20 -31.67 -26.74 -26.98
N SER A 21 -32.31 -27.45 -26.04
CA SER A 21 -31.67 -27.89 -24.78
C SER A 21 -30.67 -29.02 -25.04
N ALA A 22 -31.06 -30.02 -25.82
CA ALA A 22 -30.17 -31.11 -26.21
C ALA A 22 -28.98 -30.59 -27.02
N HIS A 23 -29.21 -29.67 -27.96
CA HIS A 23 -28.15 -29.06 -28.74
C HIS A 23 -27.17 -28.23 -27.89
N LEU A 24 -27.66 -27.49 -26.88
CA LEU A 24 -26.81 -26.77 -25.93
C LEU A 24 -26.02 -27.71 -25.01
N GLN A 25 -26.63 -28.82 -24.56
CA GLN A 25 -25.94 -29.87 -23.81
C GLN A 25 -24.83 -30.53 -24.64
N ASP A 26 -25.11 -30.86 -25.90
CA ASP A 26 -24.16 -31.48 -26.81
C ASP A 26 -23.02 -30.50 -27.19
N GLN A 27 -23.33 -29.22 -27.37
CA GLN A 27 -22.31 -28.18 -27.56
C GLN A 27 -21.43 -28.02 -26.32
N GLN A 28 -22.01 -28.01 -25.12
CA GLN A 28 -21.24 -27.93 -23.87
C GLN A 28 -20.35 -29.17 -23.70
N LEU A 29 -20.89 -30.36 -23.97
CA LEU A 29 -20.13 -31.61 -23.92
C LEU A 29 -18.98 -31.62 -24.93
N ALA A 30 -19.19 -31.09 -26.14
CA ALA A 30 -18.14 -30.95 -27.15
C ALA A 30 -17.04 -29.94 -26.72
N VAL A 31 -17.44 -28.83 -26.10
CA VAL A 31 -16.50 -27.85 -25.52
C VAL A 31 -15.69 -28.47 -24.37
N ASP A 32 -16.34 -29.22 -23.49
CA ASP A 32 -15.69 -29.87 -22.35
C ASP A 32 -14.72 -30.96 -22.84
N GLN A 33 -15.11 -31.74 -23.86
CA GLN A 33 -14.21 -32.72 -24.49
C GLN A 33 -13.01 -32.05 -25.18
N PHE A 34 -13.22 -30.92 -25.86
CA PHE A 34 -12.14 -30.15 -26.46
C PHE A 34 -11.17 -29.63 -25.40
N GLN A 35 -11.71 -29.08 -24.30
CA GLN A 35 -10.91 -28.55 -23.19
C GLN A 35 -10.12 -29.64 -22.48
N GLN A 36 -10.72 -30.81 -22.21
CA GLN A 36 -10.09 -31.87 -21.44
C GLN A 36 -9.13 -32.74 -22.25
N LYS A 37 -9.40 -32.97 -23.55
CA LYS A 37 -8.62 -33.91 -24.36
C LYS A 37 -7.65 -33.25 -25.35
N LEU A 38 -8.04 -32.11 -25.93
CA LEU A 38 -7.28 -31.51 -27.04
C LEU A 38 -6.38 -30.35 -26.59
N LEU A 39 -6.81 -29.52 -25.63
CA LEU A 39 -5.95 -28.44 -25.13
C LEU A 39 -4.60 -28.91 -24.57
N PRO A 40 -4.52 -30.00 -23.79
CA PRO A 40 -3.23 -30.49 -23.29
C PRO A 40 -2.32 -31.03 -24.40
N ALA A 41 -2.87 -31.46 -25.54
CA ALA A 41 -2.12 -32.01 -26.67
C ALA A 41 -1.35 -30.95 -27.48
N PHE A 42 -1.67 -29.67 -27.31
CA PHE A 42 -0.85 -28.61 -27.91
C PHE A 42 0.52 -28.55 -27.25
N VAL A 43 1.56 -28.63 -28.07
CA VAL A 43 2.98 -28.59 -27.63
C VAL A 43 3.58 -27.19 -27.79
N LYS A 44 2.99 -26.36 -28.65
CA LYS A 44 3.47 -25.01 -28.94
C LYS A 44 2.36 -23.97 -28.88
N VAL A 45 2.74 -22.74 -28.54
CA VAL A 45 1.87 -21.57 -28.44
C VAL A 45 2.47 -20.38 -29.21
N PRO A 46 1.62 -19.45 -29.68
CA PRO A 46 2.11 -18.26 -30.37
C PRO A 46 2.80 -17.28 -29.41
N VAL A 47 3.94 -16.75 -29.85
CA VAL A 47 4.69 -15.65 -29.25
C VAL A 47 4.99 -14.60 -30.31
N CYS A 48 5.28 -13.36 -29.91
CA CYS A 48 5.67 -12.30 -30.83
C CYS A 48 7.10 -11.85 -30.57
N THR A 49 7.95 -11.97 -31.58
CA THR A 49 9.35 -11.51 -31.59
C THR A 49 9.49 -10.50 -32.71
N ASP A 50 9.84 -9.26 -32.38
CA ASP A 50 10.08 -8.18 -33.36
C ASP A 50 8.95 -8.01 -34.40
N GLY A 51 7.69 -8.11 -33.95
CA GLY A 51 6.51 -7.98 -34.81
C GLY A 51 6.15 -9.24 -35.61
N THR A 52 6.93 -10.31 -35.51
CA THR A 52 6.66 -11.60 -36.16
C THR A 52 6.07 -12.59 -35.17
N ILE A 53 4.99 -13.27 -35.56
CA ILE A 53 4.36 -14.33 -34.75
C ILE A 53 5.09 -15.65 -35.01
N LEU A 54 5.61 -16.26 -33.95
CA LEU A 54 6.34 -17.52 -33.96
C LEU A 54 5.67 -18.52 -33.02
N MET A 55 5.88 -19.82 -33.26
CA MET A 55 5.36 -20.90 -32.41
C MET A 55 6.48 -21.43 -31.50
N SER A 56 6.36 -21.19 -30.20
CA SER A 56 7.32 -21.61 -29.17
C SER A 56 6.75 -22.72 -28.30
N LYS A 57 7.63 -23.54 -27.69
CA LYS A 57 7.20 -24.59 -26.75
C LYS A 57 6.43 -23.96 -25.59
N LYS A 58 5.30 -24.56 -25.21
CA LYS A 58 4.45 -24.00 -24.16
C LYS A 58 5.15 -23.94 -22.79
N GLU A 59 6.11 -24.83 -22.55
CA GLU A 59 6.88 -24.89 -21.30
C GLU A 59 7.89 -23.74 -21.16
N ASP A 60 8.23 -23.07 -22.27
CA ASP A 60 9.20 -21.96 -22.32
C ASP A 60 8.51 -20.59 -22.50
N VAL A 61 7.18 -20.57 -22.44
CA VAL A 61 6.35 -19.38 -22.63
C VAL A 61 5.50 -19.16 -21.39
N PHE A 62 5.28 -17.89 -21.05
CA PHE A 62 4.63 -17.49 -19.82
C PHE A 62 3.46 -16.54 -20.07
N ILE A 63 2.46 -16.62 -19.19
CA ILE A 63 1.41 -15.62 -19.07
C ILE A 63 1.98 -14.43 -18.28
N PRO A 64 1.97 -13.21 -18.81
CA PRO A 64 2.51 -12.02 -18.14
C PRO A 64 1.51 -11.47 -17.11
N ASP A 65 1.29 -12.21 -16.03
CA ASP A 65 0.39 -11.82 -14.94
C ASP A 65 1.03 -10.83 -13.94
N ASP A 66 2.37 -10.74 -13.92
CA ASP A 66 3.13 -9.73 -13.20
C ASP A 66 3.87 -8.81 -14.18
N LEU A 67 3.48 -7.53 -14.21
CA LEU A 67 4.04 -6.53 -15.11
C LEU A 67 5.49 -6.17 -14.77
N LEU A 68 5.90 -6.22 -13.51
CA LEU A 68 7.28 -5.93 -13.12
C LEU A 68 8.21 -7.06 -13.57
N LEU A 69 7.80 -8.31 -13.40
CA LEU A 69 8.55 -9.45 -13.93
C LEU A 69 8.58 -9.40 -15.45
N LYS A 70 7.46 -9.11 -16.09
CA LYS A 70 7.38 -8.92 -17.54
C LYS A 70 8.41 -7.90 -18.03
N ASP A 71 8.42 -6.70 -17.45
CA ASP A 71 9.35 -5.63 -17.83
C ASP A 71 10.83 -5.99 -17.60
N LEU A 72 11.13 -6.86 -16.63
CA LEU A 72 12.50 -7.34 -16.39
C LEU A 72 12.93 -8.36 -17.45
N PHE A 73 12.08 -9.33 -17.76
CA PHE A 73 12.39 -10.39 -18.72
C PHE A 73 12.33 -9.92 -20.17
N ASP A 74 11.50 -8.92 -20.51
CA ASP A 74 11.44 -8.31 -21.84
C ASP A 74 12.74 -7.58 -22.24
N LYS A 75 13.60 -7.24 -21.27
CA LYS A 75 14.92 -6.64 -21.54
C LYS A 75 15.93 -7.64 -22.07
N LEU A 76 15.63 -8.95 -22.00
CA LEU A 76 16.52 -9.97 -22.53
C LEU A 76 16.49 -9.91 -24.07
N PRO A 77 17.65 -9.73 -24.73
CA PRO A 77 17.68 -9.63 -26.18
C PRO A 77 17.25 -10.95 -26.84
N ASN A 78 16.54 -10.84 -27.96
CA ASN A 78 16.18 -11.94 -28.86
C ASN A 78 15.37 -13.08 -28.22
N ARG A 79 14.54 -12.80 -27.20
CA ARG A 79 13.68 -13.80 -26.57
C ARG A 79 12.26 -13.30 -26.36
N SER A 80 11.29 -14.06 -26.87
CA SER A 80 9.87 -13.85 -26.59
C SER A 80 9.39 -14.88 -25.61
N LEU A 81 9.39 -14.50 -24.34
CA LEU A 81 9.03 -15.34 -23.21
C LEU A 81 7.54 -15.28 -22.88
N PHE A 82 6.80 -14.38 -23.51
CA PHE A 82 5.39 -14.15 -23.19
C PHE A 82 4.48 -14.50 -24.35
N ILE A 83 3.29 -14.99 -24.00
CA ILE A 83 2.23 -15.29 -24.97
C ILE A 83 1.92 -14.07 -25.85
N TRP A 84 1.62 -14.34 -27.11
CA TRP A 84 1.17 -13.30 -28.03
C TRP A 84 -0.29 -12.94 -27.79
N TYR A 85 -0.60 -11.64 -27.83
CA TYR A 85 -1.96 -11.13 -27.85
C TYR A 85 -2.30 -10.58 -29.24
N PRO A 86 -3.45 -10.96 -29.83
CA PRO A 86 -3.89 -10.41 -31.10
C PRO A 86 -4.05 -8.89 -31.06
N SER A 87 -3.35 -8.19 -31.93
CA SER A 87 -3.50 -6.74 -32.14
C SER A 87 -4.79 -6.48 -32.91
N SER A 88 -5.89 -6.23 -32.20
CA SER A 88 -7.15 -5.77 -32.79
C SER A 88 -7.68 -4.56 -32.03
N SER A 89 -8.23 -3.58 -32.74
CA SER A 89 -8.96 -2.45 -32.15
C SER A 89 -10.24 -2.91 -31.45
N LEU A 90 -10.84 -4.02 -31.90
CA LEU A 90 -11.87 -4.79 -31.19
C LEU A 90 -11.42 -6.25 -31.06
N PRO A 91 -10.80 -6.64 -29.95
CA PRO A 91 -10.49 -8.04 -29.73
C PRO A 91 -11.80 -8.82 -29.54
N SER A 92 -11.97 -9.93 -30.27
CA SER A 92 -13.14 -10.83 -30.15
C SER A 92 -13.22 -11.52 -28.78
N MET A 93 -12.19 -11.35 -27.94
CA MET A 93 -12.04 -12.00 -26.66
C MET A 93 -11.26 -11.12 -25.68
N SER A 94 -11.63 -11.16 -24.40
CA SER A 94 -10.87 -10.46 -23.36
C SER A 94 -9.50 -11.11 -23.11
N ARG A 95 -8.53 -10.30 -22.67
CA ARG A 95 -7.19 -10.81 -22.27
C ARG A 95 -7.28 -11.88 -21.17
N ALA A 96 -8.21 -11.73 -20.22
CA ALA A 96 -8.44 -12.73 -19.19
C ALA A 96 -8.86 -14.08 -19.77
N LYS A 97 -9.77 -14.08 -20.76
CA LYS A 97 -10.20 -15.32 -21.41
C LYS A 97 -9.08 -15.94 -22.26
N LEU A 98 -8.25 -15.14 -22.92
CA LEU A 98 -7.03 -15.63 -23.60
C LEU A 98 -6.02 -16.25 -22.62
N ASN A 99 -5.76 -15.59 -21.49
CA ASN A 99 -4.88 -16.13 -20.45
C ASN A 99 -5.42 -17.47 -19.92
N ASN A 100 -6.73 -17.60 -19.73
CA ASN A 100 -7.35 -18.86 -19.30
C ASN A 100 -7.19 -19.98 -20.34
N ILE A 101 -7.30 -19.66 -21.64
CA ILE A 101 -7.06 -20.62 -22.72
C ILE A 101 -5.60 -21.09 -22.70
N HIS A 102 -4.65 -20.16 -22.66
CA HIS A 102 -3.22 -20.51 -22.58
C HIS A 102 -2.89 -21.30 -21.31
N GLY A 103 -3.47 -20.92 -20.17
CA GLY A 103 -3.33 -21.67 -18.92
C GLY A 103 -3.87 -23.10 -19.04
N SER A 104 -5.00 -23.28 -19.71
CA SER A 104 -5.61 -24.61 -19.97
C SER A 104 -4.78 -25.46 -20.93
N ILE A 105 -4.00 -24.85 -21.82
CA ILE A 105 -3.02 -25.53 -22.69
C ILE A 105 -1.79 -26.02 -21.88
N GLY A 106 -1.52 -25.40 -20.73
CA GLY A 106 -0.40 -25.69 -19.84
C GLY A 106 0.67 -24.59 -19.79
N VAL A 107 0.40 -23.40 -20.35
CA VAL A 107 1.30 -22.24 -20.22
C VAL A 107 1.22 -21.73 -18.78
N GLN A 108 2.38 -21.60 -18.11
CA GLN A 108 2.44 -21.16 -16.73
C GLN A 108 2.39 -19.63 -16.62
N ALA A 109 1.86 -19.11 -15.51
CA ALA A 109 2.01 -17.71 -15.12
C ALA A 109 3.45 -17.39 -14.72
N ILE A 110 3.99 -16.24 -15.15
CA ILE A 110 5.37 -15.84 -14.82
C ILE A 110 5.57 -15.72 -13.30
N SER A 111 4.56 -15.21 -12.58
CA SER A 111 4.58 -15.10 -11.12
C SER A 111 4.80 -16.44 -10.39
N LYS A 112 4.38 -17.55 -11.03
CA LYS A 112 4.51 -18.91 -10.49
C LYS A 112 5.76 -19.63 -10.98
N ALA A 113 6.27 -19.26 -12.15
CA ALA A 113 7.44 -19.89 -12.76
C ALA A 113 8.75 -19.32 -12.22
N VAL A 114 8.73 -18.07 -11.73
CA VAL A 114 9.93 -17.38 -11.27
C VAL A 114 10.42 -17.93 -9.93
N GLY A 115 11.68 -18.35 -9.89
CA GLY A 115 12.44 -18.47 -8.67
C GLY A 115 12.95 -17.10 -8.25
N LYS A 116 12.83 -16.79 -6.96
CA LYS A 116 13.34 -15.54 -6.39
C LYS A 116 14.57 -15.84 -5.56
N ASN A 117 15.71 -15.29 -5.97
CA ASN A 117 16.94 -15.36 -5.18
C ASN A 117 16.87 -14.31 -4.09
N ASP A 118 16.45 -14.76 -2.91
CA ASP A 118 16.31 -13.92 -1.72
C ASP A 118 17.67 -13.61 -1.04
N SER A 119 18.82 -13.92 -1.62
CA SER A 119 20.08 -13.46 -1.06
C SER A 119 20.17 -11.93 -1.14
N LEU A 120 20.41 -11.30 0.00
CA LEU A 120 20.72 -9.88 0.07
C LEU A 120 22.15 -9.67 -0.40
N THR A 121 22.34 -9.37 -1.69
CA THR A 121 23.61 -8.84 -2.18
C THR A 121 23.64 -7.34 -1.95
N LEU A 122 24.31 -6.93 -0.88
CA LEU A 122 24.65 -5.54 -0.65
C LEU A 122 26.03 -5.28 -1.25
N GLU A 123 26.11 -4.45 -2.27
CA GLU A 123 27.41 -4.05 -2.84
C GLU A 123 28.14 -3.14 -1.83
N ASN A 124 29.26 -3.64 -1.31
CA ASN A 124 30.41 -2.98 -0.66
C ASN A 124 30.21 -1.92 0.46
N ASP A 125 29.06 -1.26 0.59
CA ASP A 125 28.76 -0.30 1.64
C ASP A 125 28.02 -0.96 2.79
N SER A 126 28.57 -0.86 4.01
CA SER A 126 27.87 -1.32 5.21
C SER A 126 26.60 -0.48 5.46
N PRO A 127 25.44 -1.09 5.75
CA PRO A 127 24.22 -0.33 6.04
C PRO A 127 24.42 0.54 7.29
N THR A 128 23.88 1.75 7.26
CA THR A 128 23.88 2.65 8.42
C THR A 128 22.60 2.50 9.22
N LYS A 129 22.67 2.60 10.56
CA LYS A 129 21.48 2.45 11.40
C LYS A 129 20.63 3.72 11.35
N ALA A 130 19.36 3.58 10.99
CA ALA A 130 18.41 4.68 11.00
C ALA A 130 17.62 4.74 12.31
N ALA A 131 17.10 5.92 12.64
CA ALA A 131 16.21 6.09 13.77
C ALA A 131 14.88 5.39 13.48
N ARG A 132 14.64 4.22 14.08
CA ARG A 132 13.41 3.41 13.92
C ARG A 132 12.15 4.25 14.03
N CYS A 133 12.06 5.16 15.01
CA CYS A 133 10.88 6.01 15.23
C CYS A 133 10.54 6.95 14.07
N LYS A 134 11.49 7.23 13.16
CA LYS A 134 11.23 8.02 11.94
C LYS A 134 10.52 7.20 10.85
N VAL A 135 10.72 5.88 10.85
CA VAL A 135 10.17 4.96 9.82
C VAL A 135 8.96 4.20 10.36
N ILE A 136 9.10 3.63 11.56
CA ILE A 136 8.06 2.94 12.31
C ILE A 136 7.63 3.86 13.45
N ASN A 137 6.63 4.69 13.19
CA ASN A 137 6.12 5.67 14.15
C ASN A 137 4.83 5.19 14.83
N VAL A 138 4.41 5.91 15.88
CA VAL A 138 3.22 5.53 16.66
C VAL A 138 1.93 5.54 15.84
N GLY A 139 1.81 6.43 14.85
CA GLY A 139 0.65 6.48 13.95
C GLY A 139 0.53 5.21 13.11
N MET A 140 1.66 4.69 12.62
CA MET A 140 1.71 3.41 11.92
C MET A 140 1.30 2.24 12.83
N ILE A 141 1.82 2.18 14.06
CA ILE A 141 1.48 1.07 14.97
C ILE A 141 -0.01 1.11 15.32
N LYS A 142 -0.57 2.30 15.60
CA LYS A 142 -2.01 2.48 15.82
C LYS A 142 -2.84 1.99 14.64
N LEU A 143 -2.44 2.36 13.42
CA LEU A 143 -3.12 1.94 12.20
C LEU A 143 -3.12 0.41 12.07
N VAL A 144 -1.97 -0.23 12.27
CA VAL A 144 -1.84 -1.69 12.16
C VAL A 144 -2.65 -2.40 13.23
N LEU A 145 -2.58 -1.97 14.50
CA LEU A 145 -3.38 -2.57 15.58
C LEU A 145 -4.88 -2.46 15.31
N ALA A 146 -5.36 -1.28 14.91
CA ALA A 146 -6.77 -1.08 14.60
C ALA A 146 -7.24 -1.90 13.37
N PHE A 147 -6.35 -2.12 12.39
CA PHE A 147 -6.63 -3.04 11.29
C PHE A 147 -6.75 -4.49 11.79
N LEU A 148 -5.76 -4.96 12.55
CA LEU A 148 -5.73 -6.33 13.07
C LEU A 148 -6.89 -6.62 14.04
N ALA A 149 -7.42 -5.57 14.67
CA ALA A 149 -8.56 -5.59 15.57
C ALA A 149 -9.91 -5.72 14.84
N ASP A 150 -9.94 -5.63 13.51
CA ASP A 150 -11.17 -5.86 12.75
C ASP A 150 -11.75 -7.25 13.08
N PRO A 151 -13.00 -7.32 13.59
CA PRO A 151 -13.65 -8.58 13.91
C PRO A 151 -13.68 -9.58 12.75
N ALA A 152 -13.61 -9.11 11.49
CA ALA A 152 -13.56 -9.98 10.32
C ALA A 152 -12.27 -10.81 10.22
N LEU A 153 -11.19 -10.41 10.89
CA LEU A 153 -9.89 -11.10 10.86
C LEU A 153 -9.74 -12.19 11.92
N ASP A 154 -10.59 -12.17 12.94
CA ASP A 154 -10.59 -13.08 14.10
C ASP A 154 -9.19 -13.25 14.72
N ILE A 155 -8.59 -12.15 15.18
CA ILE A 155 -7.26 -12.13 15.80
C ILE A 155 -7.38 -11.66 17.25
N SER A 156 -6.99 -12.53 18.19
CA SER A 156 -6.97 -12.21 19.62
C SER A 156 -6.00 -11.06 19.94
N ALA A 157 -6.25 -10.32 21.02
CA ALA A 157 -5.39 -9.21 21.42
C ALA A 157 -3.92 -9.64 21.60
N GLU A 158 -3.68 -10.80 22.21
CA GLU A 158 -2.34 -11.38 22.38
C GLU A 158 -1.63 -11.59 21.04
N GLU A 159 -2.32 -12.17 20.05
CA GLU A 159 -1.74 -12.40 18.73
C GLU A 159 -1.52 -11.08 17.97
N ARG A 160 -2.44 -10.11 18.09
CA ARG A 160 -2.23 -8.76 17.52
C ARG A 160 -0.98 -8.09 18.08
N HIS A 161 -0.78 -8.16 19.40
CA HIS A 161 0.39 -7.58 20.08
C HIS A 161 1.68 -8.28 19.67
N LYS A 162 1.63 -9.61 19.50
CA LYS A 162 2.76 -10.41 18.99
C LYS A 162 3.14 -10.01 17.55
N ILE A 163 2.15 -9.92 16.65
CA ILE A 163 2.36 -9.47 15.27
C ILE A 163 2.99 -8.07 15.24
N VAL A 164 2.47 -7.15 16.04
CA VAL A 164 2.95 -5.75 16.09
C VAL A 164 4.32 -5.62 16.75
N SER A 165 4.66 -6.50 17.69
CA SER A 165 5.97 -6.53 18.33
C SER A 165 7.10 -6.73 17.31
N CYS A 166 6.85 -7.45 16.21
CA CYS A 166 7.81 -7.58 15.10
C CYS A 166 8.21 -6.22 14.49
N LEU A 167 7.32 -5.22 14.47
CA LEU A 167 7.65 -3.85 14.05
C LEU A 167 8.37 -3.07 15.14
N LEU A 168 8.01 -3.29 16.40
CA LEU A 168 8.65 -2.61 17.51
C LEU A 168 10.12 -3.05 17.64
N ASP A 169 10.43 -4.32 17.37
CA ASP A 169 11.78 -4.86 17.53
C ASP A 169 12.63 -4.79 16.27
N VAL A 170 12.09 -4.24 15.17
CA VAL A 170 12.81 -4.10 13.92
C VAL A 170 13.99 -3.13 14.03
N MET A 171 15.14 -3.57 13.51
CA MET A 171 16.30 -2.71 13.25
C MET A 171 16.17 -2.11 11.85
N VAL A 172 16.11 -0.78 11.77
CA VAL A 172 16.05 -0.07 10.48
C VAL A 172 17.46 0.26 10.02
N LEU A 173 17.79 -0.16 8.80
CA LEU A 173 19.09 -0.03 8.16
C LEU A 173 18.95 0.72 6.83
N GLU A 174 19.69 1.80 6.67
CA GLU A 174 19.75 2.60 5.45
C GLU A 174 20.93 2.18 4.57
N THR A 175 20.68 1.97 3.28
CA THR A 175 21.69 1.67 2.25
C THR A 175 21.81 2.84 1.27
N SER A 176 23.02 3.12 0.80
CA SER A 176 23.30 4.12 -0.25
C SER A 176 22.79 3.65 -1.62
N GLU A 177 22.98 2.37 -1.91
CA GLU A 177 22.60 1.74 -3.17
C GLU A 177 21.29 0.93 -3.08
N PRO A 178 20.59 0.73 -4.22
CA PRO A 178 19.39 -0.09 -4.27
C PRO A 178 19.67 -1.54 -3.89
N ILE A 179 18.68 -2.21 -3.31
CA ILE A 179 18.76 -3.62 -2.98
C ILE A 179 18.55 -4.43 -4.26
N THR A 180 19.57 -5.15 -4.72
CA THR A 180 19.45 -6.02 -5.88
C THR A 180 18.71 -7.31 -5.51
N VAL A 181 17.75 -7.72 -6.34
CA VAL A 181 17.04 -8.99 -6.22
C VAL A 181 17.15 -9.75 -7.53
N GLY A 182 17.63 -10.99 -7.45
CA GLY A 182 17.69 -11.89 -8.59
C GLY A 182 16.36 -12.62 -8.79
N TYR A 183 15.92 -12.70 -10.03
CA TYR A 183 14.81 -13.53 -10.45
C TYR A 183 15.32 -14.50 -11.51
N ASN A 184 14.90 -15.75 -11.43
CA ASN A 184 15.27 -16.75 -12.40
C ASN A 184 14.08 -17.55 -12.89
N VAL A 185 14.16 -18.01 -14.13
CA VAL A 185 13.18 -18.94 -14.71
C VAL A 185 13.96 -20.06 -15.38
N LYS A 186 13.55 -21.30 -15.12
CA LYS A 186 14.13 -22.47 -15.77
C LYS A 186 13.31 -22.85 -17.00
N LEU A 187 13.98 -23.06 -18.13
CA LEU A 187 13.39 -23.50 -19.38
C LEU A 187 13.43 -25.02 -19.52
N SER A 188 12.62 -25.55 -20.43
CA SER A 188 12.57 -26.96 -20.81
C SER A 188 13.87 -27.47 -21.42
N SER A 189 14.70 -26.59 -22.01
CA SER A 189 16.05 -26.92 -22.48
C SER A 189 17.03 -27.21 -21.34
N GLY A 190 16.69 -26.87 -20.10
CA GLY A 190 17.60 -26.86 -18.96
C GLY A 190 18.27 -25.51 -18.72
N ASP A 191 18.16 -24.56 -19.66
CA ASP A 191 18.69 -23.21 -19.50
C ASP A 191 17.99 -22.48 -18.35
N VAL A 192 18.74 -21.66 -17.62
CA VAL A 192 18.21 -20.77 -16.58
C VAL A 192 18.39 -19.34 -17.05
N LEU A 193 17.30 -18.58 -17.04
CA LEU A 193 17.30 -17.17 -17.37
C LEU A 193 17.32 -16.36 -16.09
N ASP A 194 18.41 -15.65 -15.84
CA ASP A 194 18.58 -14.76 -14.70
C ASP A 194 18.36 -13.30 -15.11
N VAL A 195 17.50 -12.60 -14.37
CA VAL A 195 17.34 -11.15 -14.46
C VAL A 195 17.47 -10.53 -13.08
N LYS A 196 18.02 -9.32 -13.03
CA LYS A 196 18.18 -8.56 -11.78
C LYS A 196 17.17 -7.42 -11.75
N GLY A 197 16.38 -7.37 -10.69
CA GLY A 197 15.57 -6.20 -10.34
C GLY A 197 16.21 -5.43 -9.19
N THR A 198 15.76 -4.18 -9.00
CA THR A 198 16.16 -3.36 -7.85
C THR A 198 14.96 -3.08 -6.96
N ARG A 199 15.19 -3.07 -5.65
CA ARG A 199 14.20 -2.72 -4.62
C ARG A 199 14.73 -1.58 -3.75
N LYS A 200 13.82 -0.70 -3.33
CA LYS A 200 14.12 0.40 -2.40
C LYS A 200 13.92 0.00 -0.94
N LEU A 201 13.23 -1.11 -0.69
CA LEU A 201 12.91 -1.58 0.65
C LEU A 201 12.93 -3.10 0.69
N ARG A 202 13.35 -3.66 1.82
CA ARG A 202 13.25 -5.08 2.10
C ARG A 202 13.16 -5.35 3.60
N TRP A 203 12.21 -6.18 4.03
CA TRP A 203 12.15 -6.65 5.40
C TRP A 203 12.64 -8.10 5.51
N GLY A 204 13.79 -8.30 6.14
CA GLY A 204 14.26 -9.62 6.55
C GLY A 204 13.65 -9.99 7.91
N ARG A 205 12.45 -10.56 7.91
CA ARG A 205 11.65 -10.89 9.10
C ARG A 205 12.42 -11.72 10.12
N GLU A 206 13.08 -12.78 9.67
CA GLU A 206 13.86 -13.71 10.51
C GLU A 206 15.00 -12.99 11.23
N SER A 207 15.60 -12.01 10.55
CA SER A 207 16.68 -11.19 11.09
C SER A 207 16.19 -9.95 11.84
N SER A 208 14.89 -9.68 11.84
CA SER A 208 14.27 -8.43 12.33
C SER A 208 14.96 -7.17 11.79
N LYS A 209 15.34 -7.17 10.50
CA LYS A 209 16.01 -6.03 9.85
C LYS A 209 15.19 -5.50 8.68
N LEU A 210 14.90 -4.20 8.71
CA LEU A 210 14.28 -3.47 7.61
C LEU A 210 15.36 -2.68 6.89
N TYR A 211 15.68 -3.08 5.67
CA TYR A 211 16.63 -2.41 4.78
C TYR A 211 15.88 -1.40 3.91
N MET A 212 16.38 -0.17 3.84
CA MET A 212 15.78 0.92 3.09
C MET A 212 16.85 1.69 2.33
N GLN A 213 16.62 1.95 1.05
CA GLN A 213 17.50 2.82 0.28
C GLN A 213 17.30 4.27 0.73
N LYS A 214 18.41 4.93 1.06
CA LYS A 214 18.43 6.34 1.42
C LYS A 214 18.11 7.22 0.22
N SER A 215 17.16 8.14 0.37
CA SER A 215 16.89 9.15 -0.64
C SER A 215 17.99 10.22 -0.65
N LYS A 216 18.63 10.45 -1.80
CA LYS A 216 19.68 11.48 -1.96
C LYS A 216 19.14 12.91 -1.93
N ARG A 217 17.83 13.11 -2.13
CA ARG A 217 17.14 14.41 -2.16
C ARG A 217 15.77 14.29 -1.47
N ALA A 218 15.17 15.43 -1.12
CA ALA A 218 13.78 15.47 -0.70
C ALA A 218 12.90 14.85 -1.79
N PRO A 219 12.04 13.87 -1.46
CA PRO A 219 11.25 13.18 -2.46
C PRO A 219 10.17 14.11 -3.03
N GLY A 220 10.01 14.10 -4.35
CA GLY A 220 8.82 14.64 -4.98
C GLY A 220 7.61 13.74 -4.72
N TYR A 221 6.43 14.16 -5.20
CA TYR A 221 5.20 13.38 -5.01
C TYR A 221 5.28 11.97 -5.62
N LYS A 222 5.93 11.84 -6.78
CA LYS A 222 6.14 10.54 -7.44
C LYS A 222 6.98 9.62 -6.57
N GLU A 223 8.12 10.09 -6.09
CA GLU A 223 9.04 9.31 -5.26
C GLU A 223 8.38 8.95 -3.91
N LYS A 224 7.59 9.85 -3.33
CA LYS A 224 6.83 9.60 -2.11
C LYS A 224 5.78 8.51 -2.32
N LEU A 225 5.05 8.55 -3.44
CA LEU A 225 4.06 7.52 -3.79
C LEU A 225 4.71 6.16 -4.06
N GLU A 226 5.82 6.14 -4.79
CA GLU A 226 6.61 4.92 -5.02
C GLU A 226 7.08 4.33 -3.69
N PHE A 227 7.65 5.15 -2.81
CA PHE A 227 8.06 4.73 -1.47
C PHE A 227 6.89 4.16 -0.68
N ALA A 228 5.79 4.91 -0.55
CA ALA A 228 4.63 4.49 0.21
C ALA A 228 4.03 3.17 -0.30
N THR A 229 4.00 2.98 -1.63
CA THR A 229 3.53 1.73 -2.24
C THR A 229 4.44 0.57 -1.85
N LYS A 230 5.76 0.70 -2.05
CA LYS A 230 6.72 -0.36 -1.71
C LYS A 230 6.81 -0.63 -0.21
N PHE A 231 6.68 0.41 0.60
CA PHE A 231 6.63 0.32 2.05
C PHE A 231 5.42 -0.46 2.52
N ALA A 232 4.25 -0.13 2.01
CA ALA A 232 3.03 -0.83 2.37
C ALA A 232 3.03 -2.30 1.95
N ASP A 233 3.51 -2.60 0.73
CA ASP A 233 3.64 -3.98 0.24
C ASP A 233 4.53 -4.81 1.16
N GLU A 234 5.72 -4.31 1.50
CA GLU A 234 6.72 -5.05 2.28
C GLU A 234 6.30 -5.24 3.74
N ILE A 235 5.73 -4.19 4.37
CA ILE A 235 5.22 -4.28 5.73
C ILE A 235 4.04 -5.25 5.82
N SER A 236 3.09 -5.16 4.89
CA SER A 236 1.88 -5.99 4.95
C SER A 236 2.19 -7.46 4.70
N GLN A 237 3.09 -7.75 3.76
CA GLN A 237 3.60 -9.11 3.55
C GLN A 237 4.34 -9.63 4.78
N GLY A 238 5.15 -8.81 5.44
CA GLY A 238 5.88 -9.23 6.63
C GLY A 238 4.99 -9.52 7.84
N LEU A 239 3.93 -8.72 8.04
CA LEU A 239 2.99 -8.87 9.15
C LEU A 239 1.97 -10.00 8.95
N LEU A 240 1.41 -10.11 7.75
CA LEU A 240 0.29 -10.99 7.44
C LEU A 240 0.71 -12.17 6.55
N PHE A 241 1.94 -12.65 6.69
CA PHE A 241 2.47 -13.73 5.85
C PHE A 241 1.67 -15.04 5.95
N GLU A 242 1.00 -15.28 7.08
CA GLU A 242 0.11 -16.44 7.30
C GLU A 242 -1.33 -16.18 6.85
N LYS A 243 -1.66 -14.92 6.51
CA LYS A 243 -3.01 -14.42 6.18
C LYS A 243 -2.97 -13.66 4.84
N ALA A 244 -2.53 -14.35 3.79
CA ALA A 244 -2.18 -13.75 2.50
C ALA A 244 -3.35 -13.00 1.83
N GLU A 245 -4.58 -13.44 2.07
CA GLU A 245 -5.82 -12.83 1.63
C GLU A 245 -6.05 -11.41 2.16
N HIS A 246 -5.46 -11.08 3.32
CA HIS A 246 -5.62 -9.78 3.97
C HIS A 246 -4.46 -8.82 3.70
N ILE A 247 -3.36 -9.29 3.09
CA ILE A 247 -2.20 -8.47 2.72
C ILE A 247 -2.62 -7.25 1.86
N PRO A 248 -3.45 -7.38 0.80
CA PRO A 248 -3.81 -6.24 -0.04
C PRO A 248 -4.59 -5.16 0.72
N LEU A 249 -5.43 -5.57 1.69
CA LEU A 249 -6.26 -4.65 2.49
C LEU A 249 -5.40 -3.82 3.44
N LEU A 250 -4.46 -4.46 4.14
CA LEU A 250 -3.51 -3.75 4.99
C LEU A 250 -2.58 -2.84 4.15
N ALA A 251 -2.11 -3.32 3.00
CA ALA A 251 -1.24 -2.55 2.11
C ALA A 251 -1.93 -1.27 1.62
N GLU A 252 -3.23 -1.31 1.32
CA GLU A 252 -3.97 -0.12 0.93
C GLU A 252 -3.95 0.96 2.01
N VAL A 253 -4.31 0.61 3.25
CA VAL A 253 -4.38 1.59 4.35
C VAL A 253 -3.00 2.07 4.78
N VAL A 254 -1.99 1.19 4.82
CA VAL A 254 -0.60 1.56 5.13
C VAL A 254 -0.04 2.48 4.05
N LYS A 255 -0.35 2.26 2.76
CA LYS A 255 0.09 3.12 1.66
C LYS A 255 -0.45 4.54 1.80
N ILE A 256 -1.76 4.69 2.05
CA ILE A 256 -2.40 6.00 2.19
C ILE A 256 -1.77 6.76 3.37
N CYS A 257 -1.66 6.11 4.53
CA CYS A 257 -1.10 6.74 5.72
C CYS A 257 0.40 7.01 5.57
N SER A 258 1.18 6.12 4.95
CA SER A 258 2.60 6.32 4.66
C SER A 258 2.83 7.51 3.74
N PHE A 259 1.99 7.69 2.72
CA PHE A 259 2.04 8.87 1.86
C PHE A 259 1.78 10.18 2.61
N MET A 260 1.09 10.11 3.76
CA MET A 260 0.85 11.23 4.67
C MET A 260 1.76 11.22 5.91
N ASP A 261 2.88 10.48 5.87
CA ASP A 261 3.85 10.34 6.96
C ASP A 261 3.24 9.86 8.30
N PHE A 262 2.11 9.15 8.22
CA PHE A 262 1.28 8.72 9.35
C PHE A 262 0.88 9.86 10.29
N TYR A 263 0.57 11.03 9.72
CA TYR A 263 0.07 12.18 10.47
C TYR A 263 -1.18 11.82 11.29
N GLY A 264 -1.20 12.16 12.57
CA GLY A 264 -2.20 11.65 13.53
C GLY A 264 -3.65 11.86 13.10
N THR A 265 -4.02 13.07 12.66
CA THR A 265 -5.39 13.35 12.22
C THR A 265 -5.76 12.62 10.92
N ALA A 266 -4.78 12.34 10.06
CA ALA A 266 -4.98 11.56 8.85
C ALA A 266 -5.21 10.09 9.18
N VAL A 267 -4.44 9.52 10.11
CA VAL A 267 -4.64 8.15 10.60
C VAL A 267 -6.04 8.02 11.21
N GLU A 268 -6.45 8.94 12.10
CA GLU A 268 -7.79 8.93 12.69
C GLU A 268 -8.91 9.01 11.65
N HIS A 269 -8.73 9.85 10.62
CA HIS A 269 -9.68 9.95 9.53
C HIS A 269 -9.79 8.63 8.75
N ILE A 270 -8.65 8.01 8.42
CA ILE A 270 -8.62 6.73 7.70
C ILE A 270 -9.29 5.63 8.52
N LEU A 271 -8.99 5.54 9.81
CA LEU A 271 -9.59 4.54 10.71
C LEU A 271 -11.12 4.65 10.70
N LYS A 272 -11.66 5.86 10.91
CA LYS A 272 -13.10 6.11 10.84
C LYS A 272 -13.68 5.78 9.47
N SER A 273 -13.01 6.17 8.39
CA SER A 273 -13.49 5.94 7.01
C SER A 273 -13.55 4.44 6.63
N LYS A 274 -12.70 3.62 7.26
CA LYS A 274 -12.61 2.17 7.03
C LYS A 274 -13.30 1.34 8.12
N ASN A 275 -14.04 1.98 9.04
CA ASN A 275 -14.68 1.35 10.21
C ASN A 275 -13.70 0.56 11.09
N LEU A 276 -12.44 1.00 11.15
CA LEU A 276 -11.41 0.43 12.01
C LEU A 276 -11.37 1.19 13.32
N GLN A 277 -11.17 0.47 14.42
CA GLN A 277 -11.06 1.06 15.75
C GLN A 277 -9.97 0.36 16.54
N LEU A 278 -9.39 1.12 17.47
CA LEU A 278 -8.45 0.59 18.44
C LEU A 278 -9.23 0.22 19.71
N PHE A 279 -8.98 -0.96 20.28
CA PHE A 279 -9.61 -1.37 21.53
C PHE A 279 -8.75 -0.95 22.74
N PRO A 280 -9.34 -0.85 23.96
CA PRO A 280 -8.62 -0.40 25.15
C PRO A 280 -7.35 -1.21 25.47
N GLU A 281 -7.35 -2.52 25.21
CA GLU A 281 -6.21 -3.40 25.48
C GLU A 281 -5.04 -3.08 24.54
N ASP A 282 -5.34 -2.67 23.31
CA ASP A 282 -4.34 -2.24 22.33
C ASP A 282 -3.78 -0.84 22.66
N GLU A 283 -4.61 0.05 23.22
CA GLU A 283 -4.15 1.35 23.73
C GLU A 283 -3.20 1.19 24.92
N GLU A 284 -3.52 0.30 25.86
CA GLU A 284 -2.65 -0.02 27.00
C GLU A 284 -1.31 -0.59 26.53
N PHE A 285 -1.34 -1.55 25.60
CA PHE A 285 -0.13 -2.11 24.99
C PHE A 285 0.75 -1.03 24.33
N LEU A 286 0.14 -0.12 23.55
CA LEU A 286 0.86 0.99 22.93
C LEU A 286 1.52 1.91 23.96
N ASN A 287 0.81 2.25 25.03
CA ASN A 287 1.31 3.12 26.08
C ASN A 287 2.50 2.49 26.82
N THR A 288 2.39 1.20 27.16
CA THR A 288 3.48 0.46 27.81
C THR A 288 4.70 0.29 26.92
N ALA A 289 4.52 -0.03 25.63
CA ALA A 289 5.61 -0.13 24.66
C ALA A 289 6.33 1.22 24.43
N SER A 290 5.58 2.32 24.55
CA SER A 290 6.11 3.70 24.45
C SER A 290 6.88 4.10 25.72
N LEU A 291 6.37 3.75 26.91
CA LEU A 291 6.96 4.05 28.22
C LEU A 291 8.22 3.22 28.51
N GLY A 292 8.22 1.93 28.13
CA GLY A 292 9.33 0.99 28.37
C GLY A 292 10.64 1.36 27.66
N ARG A 293 10.59 2.22 26.63
CA ARG A 293 11.78 2.69 25.89
C ARG A 293 12.26 4.09 26.27
N SER A 294 11.64 4.74 27.26
CA SER A 294 12.12 6.01 27.86
C SER A 294 13.00 5.78 29.11
N ARG A 295 13.64 4.62 29.25
CA ARG A 295 14.65 4.40 30.30
C ARG A 295 16.03 4.84 29.83
N ASN A 296 16.31 6.14 29.96
CA ASN A 296 17.62 6.60 30.44
C ASN A 296 17.54 6.70 31.99
N PRO A 297 18.63 6.44 32.74
CA PRO A 297 18.56 6.37 34.19
C PRO A 297 18.38 7.77 34.81
N ALA A 298 17.44 7.85 35.75
CA ALA A 298 17.31 8.82 36.83
C ALA A 298 17.49 10.32 36.50
N VAL A 299 16.36 11.02 36.40
CA VAL A 299 16.18 12.25 37.18
C VAL A 299 14.90 12.11 37.99
N THR A 300 15.03 11.51 39.17
CA THR A 300 14.06 11.67 40.25
C THR A 300 14.09 13.12 40.70
N PHE A 301 13.06 13.90 40.40
CA PHE A 301 12.77 15.10 41.19
C PHE A 301 11.85 14.70 42.34
N SER A 302 12.45 14.27 43.45
CA SER A 302 11.77 14.29 44.74
C SER A 302 11.96 15.67 45.37
N GLY A 303 10.86 16.33 45.72
CA GLY A 303 10.72 17.23 46.87
C GLY A 303 11.73 18.37 47.04
N VAL A 304 11.28 19.60 46.75
CA VAL A 304 11.54 20.72 47.66
C VAL A 304 10.19 21.40 47.94
N ALA A 305 9.68 21.20 49.14
CA ALA A 305 8.69 22.10 49.73
C ALA A 305 9.45 23.30 50.32
N LEU A 306 8.98 24.52 50.04
CA LEU A 306 9.18 25.68 50.92
C LEU A 306 8.01 26.66 50.72
N ALA A 307 7.65 27.29 51.83
CA ALA A 307 6.35 27.80 52.21
C ALA A 307 5.91 29.14 51.58
N HIS A 308 4.59 29.31 51.53
CA HIS A 308 3.76 30.51 51.78
C HIS A 308 4.39 31.91 51.64
N ALA A 309 3.75 32.77 50.84
CA ALA A 309 3.16 34.03 51.31
C ALA A 309 2.23 34.64 50.23
N ASP A 310 1.13 35.19 50.72
CA ASP A 310 -0.07 35.67 50.04
C ASP A 310 0.13 36.87 49.11
N THR A 311 -0.72 37.01 48.08
CA THR A 311 -1.68 38.13 47.99
C THR A 311 -2.66 38.02 46.81
N TRP A 312 -3.93 37.78 47.17
CA TRP A 312 -5.16 38.42 46.65
C TRP A 312 -5.54 38.36 45.15
N SER A 313 -6.54 37.52 44.90
CA SER A 313 -7.90 37.91 44.47
C SER A 313 -8.10 38.59 43.10
N GLU A 314 -8.50 37.80 42.11
CA GLU A 314 -9.75 38.09 41.35
C GLU A 314 -10.23 36.84 40.59
N VAL A 315 -11.35 36.28 41.06
CA VAL A 315 -12.16 35.29 40.34
C VAL A 315 -13.43 36.01 39.92
N GLN A 316 -13.69 36.14 38.61
CA GLN A 316 -15.02 36.00 37.99
C GLN A 316 -14.82 35.61 36.51
N VAL A 317 -15.05 34.35 36.14
CA VAL A 317 -16.29 33.85 35.52
C VAL A 317 -16.57 34.46 34.14
N LEU A 318 -16.27 33.68 33.09
CA LEU A 318 -17.08 33.63 31.87
C LEU A 318 -17.14 32.18 31.36
N LYS A 319 -18.28 31.55 31.63
CA LYS A 319 -18.70 30.28 31.02
C LYS A 319 -18.99 30.50 29.52
N LYS A 320 -18.65 29.48 28.73
CA LYS A 320 -19.19 29.11 27.41
C LYS A 320 -19.19 30.22 26.34
N HIS A 321 -18.30 30.09 25.35
CA HIS A 321 -18.70 30.02 23.95
C HIS A 321 -17.62 29.31 23.13
N SER A 322 -18.05 28.31 22.37
CA SER A 322 -17.32 27.69 21.27
C SER A 322 -16.75 28.76 20.35
N PHE A 323 -15.44 28.81 20.14
CA PHE A 323 -14.87 29.54 19.01
C PHE A 323 -13.67 28.82 18.37
N SER A 324 -13.81 28.75 17.06
CA SER A 324 -12.94 28.20 16.03
C SER A 324 -11.48 28.62 16.13
N GLY A 325 -10.59 27.68 15.84
CA GLY A 325 -9.16 27.93 15.64
C GLY A 325 -8.92 28.91 14.49
N ALA A 326 -8.55 30.14 14.84
CA ALA A 326 -7.90 31.11 13.95
C ALA A 326 -7.18 32.24 14.71
N ILE A 327 -7.31 32.33 16.04
CA ILE A 327 -6.68 33.39 16.85
C ILE A 327 -5.71 32.76 17.85
N LEU A 328 -4.57 32.27 17.37
CA LEU A 328 -3.38 32.07 18.20
C LEU A 328 -2.08 32.48 17.51
N THR A 329 -2.12 32.74 16.20
CA THR A 329 -0.93 33.11 15.42
C THR A 329 -0.63 34.63 15.43
N LEU A 330 -1.54 35.46 15.94
CA LEU A 330 -1.37 36.93 15.94
C LEU A 330 -0.92 37.54 17.27
N GLN A 331 -0.92 36.79 18.38
CA GLN A 331 -0.47 37.31 19.68
C GLN A 331 1.02 37.09 19.97
N ILE A 332 1.69 36.19 19.25
CA ILE A 332 3.14 35.97 19.39
C ILE A 332 3.93 36.99 18.56
N ALA A 333 3.40 37.44 17.42
CA ALA A 333 4.07 38.45 16.59
C ALA A 333 4.06 39.86 17.21
N ASN A 334 3.04 40.19 18.01
CA ASN A 334 2.88 41.55 18.55
C ASN A 334 3.73 41.82 19.82
N SER A 335 4.15 40.77 20.53
CA SER A 335 5.07 40.90 21.68
C SER A 335 6.53 41.08 21.27
N PHE A 336 6.94 40.61 20.08
CA PHE A 336 8.32 40.77 19.59
C PHE A 336 8.60 42.14 18.94
N SER A 337 7.57 42.94 18.64
CA SER A 337 7.73 44.29 18.08
C SER A 337 8.04 45.37 19.13
N LYS A 338 7.88 45.10 20.43
CA LYS A 338 8.01 46.11 21.50
C LYS A 338 9.27 46.02 22.36
N GLN A 339 10.20 45.11 22.06
CA GLN A 339 11.42 44.93 22.85
C GLN A 339 12.73 45.05 22.04
N LYS A 340 12.75 45.93 21.03
CA LYS A 340 13.94 46.15 20.18
C LYS A 340 14.73 47.41 20.53
N GLN A 341 14.90 47.73 21.82
CA GLN A 341 15.95 48.64 22.27
C GLN A 341 16.51 48.16 23.62
N ASN A 342 17.84 48.02 23.66
CA ASN A 342 18.69 47.62 24.79
C ASN A 342 18.70 46.12 25.15
N LEU A 343 19.73 45.40 24.69
CA LEU A 343 20.74 44.80 25.59
C LEU A 343 21.89 44.18 24.80
N HIS A 344 23.12 44.48 25.22
CA HIS A 344 24.35 43.81 24.82
C HIS A 344 24.38 42.36 25.36
N SER A 345 24.90 41.45 24.53
CA SER A 345 25.40 40.09 24.81
C SER A 345 24.56 39.16 25.70
N LEU A 346 23.88 38.20 25.08
CA LEU A 346 23.57 36.89 25.66
C LEU A 346 23.75 35.82 24.57
N LYS A 347 24.79 34.98 24.72
CA LYS A 347 25.00 33.78 23.87
C LYS A 347 24.06 32.69 24.37
N PHE A 348 23.12 32.26 23.53
CA PHE A 348 22.47 30.96 23.66
C PHE A 348 22.94 30.05 22.53
N SER A 349 23.45 28.88 22.91
CA SER A 349 23.88 27.83 21.99
C SER A 349 22.67 27.15 21.34
N GLY A 350 22.63 27.13 20.00
CA GLY A 350 21.96 26.07 19.24
C GLY A 350 20.51 26.33 18.82
N ILE A 351 20.24 27.40 18.08
CA ILE A 351 19.11 27.46 17.13
C ILE A 351 19.56 28.23 15.89
N THR A 352 19.64 27.58 14.74
CA THR A 352 19.82 28.24 13.43
C THR A 352 18.44 28.48 12.85
N ILE A 353 18.01 29.73 12.74
CA ILE A 353 16.81 30.13 11.99
C ILE A 353 17.27 30.73 10.67
N SER A 354 17.02 30.05 9.55
CA SER A 354 17.28 30.59 8.22
C SER A 354 16.07 31.43 7.78
N THR A 355 16.22 32.74 7.74
CA THR A 355 15.28 33.67 7.08
C THR A 355 15.56 33.67 5.57
N PHE A 356 14.56 33.31 4.75
CA PHE A 356 14.61 33.50 3.29
C PHE A 356 14.37 34.98 2.96
N HIS A 357 15.29 35.58 2.21
CA HIS A 357 15.12 36.88 1.58
C HIS A 357 14.18 36.75 0.37
N ALA A 358 13.14 37.58 0.32
CA ALA A 358 12.33 37.77 -0.87
C ALA A 358 13.10 38.65 -1.87
N SER A 359 13.63 38.02 -2.91
CA SER A 359 13.98 38.66 -4.18
C SER A 359 13.73 37.63 -5.27
N ASP A 360 13.18 38.09 -6.38
CA ASP A 360 12.96 37.38 -7.65
C ASP A 360 11.56 36.79 -7.81
N ALA A 361 10.61 37.70 -8.03
CA ALA A 361 9.40 37.44 -8.77
C ALA A 361 9.76 37.21 -10.26
N CYS A 362 9.39 36.04 -10.81
CA CYS A 362 9.18 35.85 -12.24
C CYS A 362 8.15 34.75 -12.49
N HIS A 363 6.99 35.20 -13.01
CA HIS A 363 5.99 34.50 -13.80
C HIS A 363 5.70 33.01 -13.53
N PHE A 364 4.55 32.75 -12.89
CA PHE A 364 3.70 31.62 -13.27
C PHE A 364 2.23 32.05 -13.26
N GLU A 365 1.66 32.11 -14.46
CA GLU A 365 0.30 32.51 -14.78
C GLU A 365 -0.64 31.34 -14.45
N ALA A 366 -1.51 31.53 -13.45
CA ALA A 366 -2.53 30.56 -13.07
C ALA A 366 -3.81 30.81 -13.88
N GLN A 367 -4.15 29.90 -14.80
CA GLN A 367 -5.51 29.76 -15.31
C GLN A 367 -6.31 28.83 -14.40
N MET A 368 -7.26 29.38 -13.65
CA MET A 368 -8.58 28.80 -13.37
C MET A 368 -9.45 29.81 -12.58
N PRO A 369 -10.77 29.90 -12.83
CA PRO A 369 -11.59 31.05 -12.46
C PRO A 369 -12.08 30.98 -11.00
N ILE A 370 -11.93 32.09 -10.28
CA ILE A 370 -12.57 32.33 -8.99
C ILE A 370 -13.99 32.83 -9.26
N VAL A 371 -15.00 32.05 -8.89
CA VAL A 371 -16.40 32.50 -8.81
C VAL A 371 -16.55 33.34 -7.54
N VAL A 372 -16.73 34.65 -7.71
CA VAL A 372 -17.00 35.59 -6.61
C VAL A 372 -18.51 35.75 -6.45
N TYR A 373 -19.06 35.32 -5.31
CA TYR A 373 -20.42 35.69 -4.91
C TYR A 373 -20.39 37.07 -4.23
N SER A 374 -21.08 38.03 -4.84
CA SER A 374 -21.33 39.37 -4.29
C SER A 374 -22.63 39.36 -3.47
N LEU A 375 -22.53 39.57 -2.16
CA LEU A 375 -23.67 39.83 -1.28
C LEU A 375 -23.92 41.34 -1.24
N ARG A 376 -24.90 41.81 -2.03
CA ARG A 376 -25.54 43.12 -1.85
C ARG A 376 -26.39 43.07 -0.58
N LYS A 377 -26.10 43.93 0.40
CA LYS A 377 -27.08 44.27 1.45
C LYS A 377 -28.00 45.37 0.92
N LEU A 378 -29.28 45.07 0.95
CA LEU A 378 -30.41 45.97 0.73
C LEU A 378 -30.83 46.55 2.10
N ILE A 379 -31.23 47.82 2.06
CA ILE A 379 -31.75 48.72 3.11
C ILE A 379 -30.66 49.40 3.95
#